data_AF-A0AAJ1BQ36-F1
#
_entry.id   AF-A0AAJ1BQ36-F1
#
_cell.length_a   1.000
_cell.length_b   1.000
_cell.length_c   1.000
_cell.angle_alpha   90.00
_cell.angle_beta   90.00
_cell.angle_gamma   90.00
#
_symmetry.space_group_name_H-M   'P 1'
#
loop_
_entity.id
_entity.type
_entity.pdbx_description
1 polymer ?
#
loop_
_entity_poly.entity_id
_entity_poly.type
_entity_poly.pdbx_seq_one_letter_code
_entity_poly.pdbx_strand_id
1 'polypeptide(L)'
;MSELLDPELDSILEGTSRSFYLTLKNLPSGIRSQVGLLYLLARTSDTIADSERGAPAQRLQALERYNEYAQGNSSTLPDLSDLAQLQRIASERKLLERVGDTVACVGRFPDSDQQHIRHCL
;
A
#
# COMPACT_ATOMS: atom_id res chain seq x y z
N MET A 1 9.36 19.20 -8.84
CA MET A 1 8.27 18.27 -9.17
C MET A 1 7.51 18.05 -7.88
N SER A 2 6.18 18.20 -7.86
CA SER A 2 5.41 17.96 -6.63
C SER A 2 5.51 16.49 -6.29
N GLU A 3 6.16 16.17 -5.18
CA GLU A 3 6.20 14.81 -4.62
C GLU A 3 4.74 14.36 -4.41
N LEU A 4 4.42 13.20 -4.95
CA LEU A 4 3.09 12.60 -4.91
C LEU A 4 2.81 12.13 -3.49
N LEU A 5 3.82 11.57 -2.85
CA LEU A 5 3.89 11.21 -1.44
C LEU A 5 5.27 11.63 -0.90
N ASP A 6 6.03 10.67 -0.37
CA ASP A 6 7.45 10.76 -0.08
C ASP A 6 8.24 10.18 -1.29
N PRO A 7 9.46 10.66 -1.61
CA PRO A 7 10.29 10.14 -2.70
C PRO A 7 10.39 8.62 -2.77
N GLU A 8 10.43 7.94 -1.63
CA GLU A 8 10.51 6.48 -1.59
C GLU A 8 9.20 5.82 -2.01
N LEU A 9 8.06 6.31 -1.50
CA LEU A 9 6.74 5.81 -1.88
C LEU A 9 6.41 6.10 -3.34
N ASP A 10 6.86 7.24 -3.87
CA ASP A 10 6.74 7.57 -5.29
C ASP A 10 7.52 6.57 -6.17
N SER A 11 8.71 6.17 -5.72
CA SER A 11 9.51 5.12 -6.39
C SER A 11 8.83 3.75 -6.32
N ILE A 12 8.23 3.39 -5.18
CA ILE A 12 7.46 2.14 -5.04
C ILE A 12 6.24 2.17 -5.95
N LEU A 13 5.50 3.28 -6.00
CA LEU A 13 4.32 3.47 -6.85
C LEU A 13 4.65 3.35 -8.34
N GLU A 14 5.69 4.03 -8.80
CA GLU A 14 6.17 3.92 -10.19
C GLU A 14 6.61 2.49 -10.52
N GLY A 15 7.30 1.84 -9.59
CA GLY A 15 7.79 0.48 -9.76
C GLY A 15 6.71 -0.61 -9.66
N THR A 16 5.60 -0.37 -8.98
CA THR A 16 4.47 -1.32 -8.86
C THR A 16 3.46 -1.16 -9.99
N SER A 17 3.26 0.07 -10.49
CA SER A 17 2.48 0.28 -11.72
C SER A 17 2.85 1.57 -12.44
N ARG A 18 3.67 1.43 -13.49
CA ARG A 18 4.11 2.52 -14.35
C ARG A 18 2.95 3.25 -15.03
N SER A 19 1.97 2.51 -15.55
CA SER A 19 0.83 3.09 -16.27
C SER A 19 -0.06 3.91 -15.34
N PHE A 20 -0.32 3.41 -14.14
CA PHE A 20 -1.12 4.12 -13.15
C PHE A 20 -0.39 5.36 -12.64
N TYR A 21 0.91 5.24 -12.31
CA TYR A 21 1.75 6.35 -11.89
C TYR A 21 1.76 7.52 -12.89
N LEU A 22 1.86 7.22 -14.20
CA LEU A 22 1.75 8.24 -15.23
C LEU A 22 0.35 8.87 -15.28
N THR A 23 -0.70 8.07 -15.07
CA THR A 23 -2.09 8.55 -15.07
C THR A 23 -2.37 9.49 -13.90
N LEU A 24 -1.79 9.25 -12.72
CA LEU A 24 -1.93 10.14 -11.56
C LEU A 24 -1.48 11.58 -11.86
N LYS A 25 -0.50 11.77 -12.75
CA LYS A 25 -0.03 13.11 -13.15
C LYS A 25 -1.13 13.95 -13.80
N ASN A 26 -2.16 13.32 -14.37
CA ASN A 26 -3.31 14.00 -14.97
C ASN A 26 -4.39 14.38 -13.95
N LEU A 27 -4.33 13.86 -12.72
CA LEU A 27 -5.29 14.23 -11.68
C LEU A 27 -5.00 15.63 -11.13
N PRO A 28 -6.04 16.36 -10.66
CA PRO A 28 -5.86 17.58 -9.88
C PRO A 28 -4.93 17.34 -8.69
N SER A 29 -4.03 18.30 -8.42
CA SER A 29 -3.01 18.16 -7.37
C SER A 29 -3.59 17.87 -5.99
N GLY A 30 -4.79 18.40 -5.69
CA GLY A 30 -5.43 18.25 -4.38
C GLY A 30 -5.93 16.84 -4.04
N ILE A 31 -6.05 15.94 -5.02
CA ILE A 31 -6.51 14.54 -4.79
C ILE A 31 -5.44 13.49 -5.14
N ARG A 32 -4.32 13.94 -5.72
CA ARG A 32 -3.37 13.05 -6.38
C ARG A 32 -2.66 12.14 -5.39
N SER A 33 -2.29 12.69 -4.24
CA SER A 33 -1.60 11.99 -3.16
C SER A 33 -2.53 10.99 -2.46
N GLN A 34 -3.79 11.35 -2.24
CA GLN A 34 -4.82 10.47 -1.68
C GLN A 34 -5.04 9.23 -2.56
N VAL A 35 -5.22 9.44 -3.87
CA VAL A 35 -5.43 8.34 -4.83
C VAL A 35 -4.17 7.48 -5.00
N GLY A 36 -2.99 8.11 -5.00
CA GLY A 36 -1.70 7.40 -5.03
C GLY A 36 -1.51 6.50 -3.81
N LEU A 37 -1.82 7.00 -2.61
CA LEU A 37 -1.75 6.20 -1.39
C LEU A 37 -2.77 5.05 -1.40
N LEU A 38 -4.03 5.34 -1.75
CA LEU A 38 -5.07 4.31 -1.82
C LEU A 38 -4.66 3.17 -2.76
N TYR A 39 -4.06 3.51 -3.90
CA TYR A 39 -3.52 2.51 -4.81
C TYR A 39 -2.44 1.64 -4.16
N LEU A 40 -1.47 2.24 -3.45
CA LEU A 40 -0.42 1.47 -2.78
C LEU A 40 -1.01 0.52 -1.73
N LEU A 41 -1.98 0.98 -0.95
CA LEU A 41 -2.66 0.16 0.06
C LEU A 41 -3.42 -1.01 -0.58
N ALA A 42 -4.20 -0.74 -1.62
CA ALA A 42 -4.87 -1.80 -2.37
C ALA A 42 -3.88 -2.76 -3.08
N ARG A 43 -2.76 -2.25 -3.56
CA ARG A 43 -1.72 -3.06 -4.17
C ARG A 43 -1.01 -3.95 -3.14
N THR A 44 -0.90 -3.51 -1.89
CA THR A 44 -0.36 -4.35 -0.79
C THR A 44 -1.23 -5.60 -0.60
N SER A 45 -2.55 -5.46 -0.50
CA SER A 45 -3.44 -6.63 -0.33
C SER A 45 -3.40 -7.55 -1.55
N ASP A 46 -3.38 -6.99 -2.76
CA ASP A 46 -3.23 -7.73 -4.02
C ASP A 46 -1.91 -8.53 -4.04
N THR A 47 -0.78 -7.91 -3.70
CA THR A 47 0.53 -8.58 -3.60
C THR A 47 0.54 -9.70 -2.54
N ILE A 48 -0.13 -9.54 -1.40
CA ILE A 48 -0.27 -10.60 -0.40
C ILE A 48 -1.09 -11.77 -0.99
N ALA A 49 -2.21 -11.48 -1.66
CA ALA A 49 -3.09 -12.49 -2.24
C ALA A 49 -2.42 -13.28 -3.37
N ASP A 50 -1.70 -12.57 -4.26
CA ASP A 50 -1.01 -13.11 -5.44
C ASP A 50 0.32 -13.80 -5.13
N SER A 51 0.76 -13.82 -3.88
CA SER A 51 1.98 -14.51 -3.48
C SER A 51 1.87 -16.02 -3.76
N GLU A 52 2.38 -16.47 -4.91
CA GLU A 52 2.29 -17.85 -5.40
C GLU A 52 2.97 -18.87 -4.47
N ARG A 53 3.90 -18.40 -3.64
CA ARG A 53 4.69 -19.21 -2.72
C ARG A 53 4.23 -18.86 -1.31
N GLY A 54 3.64 -19.84 -0.62
CA GLY A 54 3.05 -19.67 0.71
C GLY A 54 1.76 -20.47 0.85
N ALA A 55 1.52 -21.06 2.01
CA ALA A 55 0.28 -21.80 2.25
C ALA A 55 -0.93 -20.84 2.15
N PRO A 56 -2.07 -21.23 1.54
CA PRO A 56 -3.25 -20.38 1.46
C PRO A 56 -3.69 -19.80 2.83
N ALA A 57 -3.56 -20.59 3.89
CA ALA A 57 -3.85 -20.16 5.26
C ALA A 57 -2.93 -19.03 5.77
N GLN A 58 -1.65 -19.03 5.37
CA GLN A 58 -0.71 -17.97 5.73
C GLN A 58 -1.06 -16.66 5.02
N ARG A 59 -1.46 -16.72 3.75
CA ARG A 59 -1.91 -15.55 2.99
C ARG A 59 -3.18 -14.95 3.58
N LEU A 60 -4.15 -15.79 3.92
CA LEU A 60 -5.39 -15.34 4.55
C LEU A 60 -5.10 -14.64 5.89
N GLN A 61 -4.29 -15.26 6.75
CA GLN A 61 -3.90 -14.65 8.02
C GLN A 61 -3.15 -13.32 7.84
N ALA A 62 -2.26 -13.23 6.84
CA ALA A 62 -1.56 -12.00 6.51
C ALA A 62 -2.51 -10.89 6.03
N LEU A 63 -3.48 -11.23 5.17
CA LEU A 63 -4.53 -10.31 4.72
C LEU A 63 -5.40 -9.80 5.87
N GLU A 64 -5.84 -10.68 6.77
CA GLU A 64 -6.63 -10.32 7.95
C GLU A 64 -5.85 -9.35 8.84
N ARG A 65 -4.60 -9.66 9.16
CA ARG A 65 -3.74 -8.79 9.98
C ARG A 65 -3.46 -7.45 9.30
N TYR A 66 -3.21 -7.46 8.00
CA TYR A 66 -3.02 -6.25 7.22
C TYR A 66 -4.29 -5.38 7.24
N ASN A 67 -5.46 -5.98 7.04
CA ASN A 67 -6.73 -5.26 7.06
C ASN A 67 -6.99 -4.62 8.43
N GLU A 68 -6.84 -5.37 9.53
CA GLU A 68 -7.00 -4.81 10.88
C GLU A 68 -6.06 -3.63 11.15
N TYR A 69 -4.83 -3.71 10.67
CA TYR A 69 -3.84 -2.64 10.80
C TYR A 69 -4.17 -1.42 9.91
N ALA A 70 -4.51 -1.63 8.64
CA ALA A 70 -4.84 -0.56 7.68
C ALA A 70 -6.13 0.19 8.05
N GLN A 71 -7.13 -0.54 8.56
CA GLN A 71 -8.38 0.03 9.08
C GLN A 71 -8.18 0.80 10.40
N GLY A 72 -7.02 0.66 11.05
CA GLY A 72 -6.72 1.29 12.34
C GLY A 72 -7.35 0.58 13.54
N ASN A 73 -7.84 -0.65 13.36
CA ASN A 73 -8.38 -1.49 14.43
C ASN A 73 -7.28 -2.18 15.25
N SER A 74 -6.07 -2.27 14.68
CA SER A 74 -4.88 -2.80 15.34
C SER A 74 -3.73 -1.81 15.24
N SER A 75 -2.97 -1.68 16.33
CA SER A 75 -1.68 -0.97 16.36
C SER A 75 -0.48 -1.90 16.13
N THR A 76 -0.73 -3.21 15.98
CA THR A 76 0.33 -4.20 15.75
C THR A 76 0.65 -4.28 14.28
N LEU A 77 1.88 -3.91 13.92
CA LEU A 77 2.41 -4.02 12.56
C LEU A 77 2.40 -5.50 12.10
N PRO A 78 1.77 -5.83 10.95
CA PRO A 78 1.84 -7.19 10.41
C PRO A 78 3.26 -7.51 9.95
N ASP A 79 3.76 -8.69 10.34
CA ASP A 79 4.99 -9.23 9.76
C ASP A 79 4.68 -9.85 8.40
N LEU A 80 5.20 -9.22 7.35
CA LEU A 80 5.07 -9.64 5.95
C LEU A 80 6.42 -10.07 5.35
N SER A 81 7.45 -10.26 6.19
CA SER A 81 8.83 -10.48 5.74
C SER A 81 8.97 -11.71 4.85
N ASP A 82 8.32 -12.81 5.22
CA ASP A 82 8.34 -14.05 4.44
C ASP A 82 7.71 -13.84 3.04
N LEU A 83 6.58 -13.13 2.98
CA LEU A 83 5.92 -12.82 1.71
C LEU A 83 6.77 -11.85 0.86
N ALA A 84 7.41 -10.87 1.49
CA ALA A 84 8.31 -9.94 0.82
C ALA A 84 9.49 -10.65 0.14
N GLN A 85 10.11 -11.61 0.82
CA GLN A 85 11.23 -12.40 0.28
C GLN A 85 10.83 -13.23 -0.95
N LEU A 86 9.56 -13.59 -1.07
CA LEU A 86 9.04 -14.39 -2.18
C LEU A 86 8.74 -13.56 -3.42
N GLN A 87 8.71 -12.22 -3.30
CA GLN A 87 8.42 -11.35 -4.43
C GLN A 87 9.57 -11.27 -5.44
N ARG A 88 9.23 -11.43 -6.71
CA ARG A 88 10.17 -11.33 -7.84
C ARG A 88 10.43 -9.87 -8.21
N ILE A 89 9.42 -9.03 -8.08
CA ILE A 89 9.49 -7.60 -8.38
C ILE A 89 10.00 -6.87 -7.15
N ALA A 90 11.05 -6.06 -7.31
CA ALA A 90 11.71 -5.38 -6.19
C ALA A 90 10.83 -4.30 -5.54
N SER A 91 9.97 -3.63 -6.30
CA SER A 91 9.02 -2.63 -5.79
C SER A 91 7.92 -3.26 -4.95
N GLU A 92 7.40 -4.44 -5.34
CA GLU A 92 6.42 -5.19 -4.55
C GLU A 92 7.01 -5.74 -3.25
N ARG A 93 8.26 -6.20 -3.29
CA ARG A 93 9.00 -6.55 -2.07
C ARG A 93 9.06 -5.37 -1.10
N LYS A 94 9.52 -4.22 -1.59
CA LYS A 94 9.61 -2.99 -0.80
C LYS A 94 8.25 -2.53 -0.28
N LEU A 95 7.19 -2.69 -1.07
CA LEU A 95 5.82 -2.37 -0.66
C LEU A 95 5.42 -3.17 0.59
N LEU A 96 5.74 -4.47 0.65
CA LEU A 96 5.47 -5.31 1.82
C LEU A 96 6.38 -4.94 3.02
N GLU A 97 7.67 -4.70 2.77
CA GLU A 97 8.64 -4.29 3.81
C GLU A 97 8.29 -2.94 4.47
N ARG A 98 7.70 -2.02 3.69
CA ARG A 98 7.33 -0.66 4.11
C ARG A 98 5.82 -0.52 4.36
N VAL A 99 5.13 -1.61 4.68
CA VAL A 99 3.68 -1.59 4.97
C VAL A 99 3.33 -0.63 6.12
N GLY A 100 4.19 -0.57 7.14
CA GLY A 100 4.03 0.34 8.28
C GLY A 100 4.04 1.80 7.87
N ASP A 101 5.04 2.20 7.07
CA ASP A 101 5.20 3.57 6.58
C ASP A 101 4.08 3.96 5.62
N THR A 102 3.66 3.02 4.77
CA THR A 102 2.56 3.21 3.81
C THR A 102 1.24 3.47 4.56
N VAL A 103 0.88 2.62 5.53
CA VAL A 103 -0.35 2.81 6.33
C VAL A 103 -0.27 4.08 7.19
N ALA A 104 0.89 4.41 7.75
CA ALA A 104 1.07 5.62 8.55
C ALA A 104 0.79 6.91 7.74
N CYS A 105 0.97 6.89 6.41
CA CYS A 105 0.64 8.02 5.55
C CYS A 105 -0.85 8.37 5.53
N VAL A 106 -1.75 7.43 5.86
CA VAL A 106 -3.19 7.73 5.99
C VAL A 106 -3.39 8.86 7.00
N GLY A 107 -2.73 8.81 8.15
CA GLY A 107 -2.86 9.81 9.21
C GLY A 107 -2.36 11.22 8.85
N ARG A 108 -1.75 11.42 7.68
CA ARG A 108 -1.31 12.74 7.19
C ARG A 108 -2.41 13.51 6.48
N PHE A 109 -3.51 12.84 6.12
CA PHE A 109 -4.65 13.44 5.42
C PHE A 109 -5.72 13.93 6.39
N PRO A 110 -6.60 14.87 5.98
CA PRO A 110 -7.78 15.25 6.76
C PRO A 110 -8.67 14.05 7.11
N ASP A 111 -9.38 14.10 8.23
CA ASP A 111 -10.20 12.98 8.72
C ASP A 111 -11.21 12.46 7.68
N SER A 112 -11.79 13.34 6.86
CA SER A 112 -12.68 12.95 5.77
C SER A 112 -11.98 12.07 4.74
N ASP A 113 -10.76 12.42 4.35
CA ASP A 113 -9.99 11.67 3.37
C ASP A 113 -9.52 10.35 3.97
N GLN A 114 -9.13 10.33 5.25
CA GLN A 114 -8.81 9.09 5.95
C GLN A 114 -9.97 8.10 5.95
N GLN A 115 -11.18 8.58 6.22
CA GLN A 115 -12.40 7.76 6.19
C GLN A 115 -12.68 7.24 4.78
N HIS A 116 -12.57 8.07 3.74
CA HIS A 116 -12.77 7.62 2.36
C HIS A 116 -11.73 6.60 1.92
N ILE A 117 -10.45 6.80 2.26
CA ILE A 117 -9.38 5.85 1.93
C ILE A 117 -9.66 4.49 2.59
N ARG A 118 -9.99 4.47 3.89
CA ARG A 118 -10.31 3.23 4.62
C ARG A 118 -11.58 2.55 4.14
N HIS A 119 -12.59 3.32 3.73
CA HIS A 119 -13.84 2.77 3.18
C HIS A 119 -13.63 2.03 1.85
N CYS A 120 -12.62 2.44 1.07
CA CYS A 120 -12.27 1.81 -0.20
C CYS A 120 -11.32 0.61 -0.08
N LEU A 121 -10.83 0.31 1.14
CA LEU A 121 -9.98 -0.84 1.45
C LEU A 121 -10.80 -1.98 2.03
#